data_AF-A0A958M983-F1
#
_entry.id   AF-A0A958M983-F1
#
_cell.length_a   1.000
_cell.length_b   1.000
_cell.length_c   1.000
_cell.angle_alpha   90.00
_cell.angle_beta   90.00
_cell.angle_gamma   90.00
#
_symmetry.space_group_name_H-M   'P 1'
#
loop_
_entity.id
_entity.type
_entity.pdbx_description
1 polymer ?
#
loop_
_entity_poly.entity_id
_entity_poly.type
_entity_poly.pdbx_seq_one_letter_code
_entity_poly.pdbx_strand_id
1 'polypeptide(L)' 'MRILLLEDHTSPVATVMMTYLAGAVDEEPGKSGVAHVLEHMMFKGTKTRKTGDFSRIIANHGGIENASTAY' A
#
# COMPACT_ATOMS: atom_id res chain seq x y z
N MET A 1 -7.80 -8.52 -12.25
CA MET A 1 -6.62 -8.64 -11.37
C MET A 1 -5.52 -9.35 -12.15
N ARG A 2 -4.31 -8.80 -12.16
CA ARG A 2 -3.12 -9.42 -12.76
C ARG A 2 -2.16 -9.77 -11.64
N ILE A 3 -1.59 -10.97 -11.66
CA ILE A 3 -0.63 -11.43 -10.66
C ILE A 3 0.70 -11.70 -11.37
N LEU A 4 1.79 -11.19 -10.81
CA LEU A 4 3.16 -11.53 -11.17
C LEU A 4 3.79 -12.17 -9.93
N LEU A 5 4.40 -13.34 -10.12
CA LEU A 5 5.09 -14.08 -9.06
C LEU A 5 6.51 -14.35 -9.51
N LEU A 6 7.47 -14.07 -8.64
CA LEU A 6 8.88 -14.40 -8.81
C LEU A 6 9.34 -15.11 -7.54
N GLU A 7 9.77 -16.36 -7.69
CA GLU A 7 10.36 -17.13 -6.60
C GLU A 7 11.88 -16.96 -6.62
N ASP A 8 12.45 -16.56 -5.48
CA ASP A 8 13.88 -16.35 -5.29
C ASP A 8 14.29 -16.86 -3.90
N HIS A 9 15.16 -17.87 -3.86
CA HIS A 9 15.64 -18.49 -2.62
C HIS A 9 16.95 -17.88 -2.09
N THR A 10 17.47 -16.82 -2.72
CA THR A 10 18.74 -16.20 -2.32
C THR A 10 18.66 -15.44 -0.99
N SER A 11 17.46 -14.99 -0.59
CA SER A 11 17.23 -14.26 0.66
C SER A 11 15.90 -14.66 1.31
N PRO A 12 15.82 -14.79 2.66
CA PRO A 12 14.60 -15.19 3.36
C PRO A 12 13.65 -13.99 3.59
N VAL A 13 13.41 -13.19 2.54
CA VAL A 13 12.54 -12.00 2.58
C VAL A 13 11.54 -12.06 1.43
N ALA A 14 10.41 -11.39 1.59
CA ALA A 14 9.40 -11.27 0.56
C ALA A 14 8.91 -9.82 0.45
N THR A 15 8.64 -9.38 -0.78
CA THR A 15 8.01 -8.09 -1.07
C THR A 15 6.68 -8.35 -1.75
N VAL A 16 5.62 -7.74 -1.23
CA VAL A 16 4.29 -7.74 -1.86
C VAL A 16 3.98 -6.32 -2.29
N MET A 17 3.73 -6.13 -3.58
CA MET A 17 3.34 -4.85 -4.16
C MET A 17 1.97 -4.98 -4.80
N MET A 18 1.09 -4.02 -4.49
CA MET A 18 -0.23 -3.92 -5.10
C MET A 18 -0.34 -2.56 -5.79
N THR A 19 -0.68 -2.58 -7.07
CA THR A 19 -0.86 -1.37 -7.88
C THR A 19 -2.30 -1.27 -8.33
N TYR A 20 -2.92 -0.15 -8.00
CA TYR A 20 -4.20 0.25 -8.57
C TYR A 20 -3.93 1.12 -9.81
N LEU A 21 -4.63 0.86 -10.91
CA LEU A 21 -4.55 1.71 -12.10
C LEU A 21 -5.49 2.92 -11.92
N ALA A 22 -5.20 3.69 -10.88
CA ALA A 22 -5.89 4.92 -10.52
C ALA A 22 -4.90 5.86 -9.83
N GLY A 23 -4.99 7.14 -10.14
CA GLY A 23 -4.03 8.14 -9.67
C GLY A 23 -4.62 9.55 -9.61
N ALA A 24 -3.75 10.54 -9.49
CA ALA A 24 -4.14 11.94 -9.46
C ALA A 24 -4.79 12.39 -10.78
N VAL A 25 -4.55 11.70 -11.91
CA VAL A 25 -5.19 12.01 -13.20
C VAL A 25 -6.70 11.72 -13.22
N ASP A 26 -7.15 10.82 -12.35
CA ASP A 26 -8.54 10.33 -12.32
C ASP A 26 -9.44 11.17 -11.39
N GLU A 27 -8.92 12.25 -10.81
CA GLU A 27 -9.65 13.08 -9.86
C GLU A 27 -10.65 14.03 -10.54
N GLU A 28 -11.82 14.20 -9.93
CA GLU A 28 -12.80 15.18 -10.41
C GLU A 28 -12.32 16.62 -10.14
N PRO A 29 -12.60 17.58 -11.05
CA PRO A 29 -12.32 18.99 -10.81
C PRO A 29 -12.92 19.47 -9.48
N GLY A 30 -12.09 20.10 -8.65
CA GLY A 30 -12.49 20.57 -7.32
C GLY A 30 -12.40 19.52 -6.20
N LYS A 31 -11.94 18.29 -6.50
CA LYS A 31 -11.68 17.22 -5.51
C LYS A 31 -10.24 16.74 -5.54
N SER A 32 -9.30 17.67 -5.65
CA SER A 32 -7.87 17.35 -5.75
C SER A 32 -7.31 16.71 -4.47
N GLY A 33 -6.45 15.72 -4.62
CA GLY A 33 -5.75 15.02 -3.54
C GLY A 33 -6.52 13.85 -2.91
N VAL A 34 -7.68 13.49 -3.45
CA VAL A 34 -8.47 12.34 -2.97
C VAL A 34 -7.69 11.03 -3.09
N ALA A 35 -6.98 10.81 -4.21
CA ALA A 35 -6.20 9.60 -4.40
C ALA A 35 -5.08 9.49 -3.35
N HIS A 36 -4.36 10.59 -3.12
CA HIS A 36 -3.29 10.64 -2.13
C HIS A 36 -3.82 10.53 -0.69
N VAL A 37 -4.92 11.20 -0.34
CA VAL A 37 -5.51 11.02 1.00
C VAL A 37 -5.99 9.59 1.20
N LEU A 38 -6.59 8.97 0.18
CA LEU A 38 -7.00 7.57 0.24
C LEU A 38 -5.80 6.64 0.51
N GLU A 39 -4.66 6.86 -0.17
CA GLU A 39 -3.40 6.15 0.10
C GLU A 39 -3.04 6.18 1.59
N HIS A 40 -3.04 7.37 2.22
CA HIS A 40 -2.76 7.48 3.66
C HIS A 40 -3.80 6.76 4.53
N MET A 41 -5.07 6.83 4.15
CA MET A 41 -6.16 6.19 4.88
C MET A 41 -6.09 4.66 4.85
N MET A 42 -5.48 4.06 3.82
CA MET A 42 -5.25 2.62 3.76
C MET A 42 -4.34 2.11 4.90
N PHE A 43 -3.50 2.98 5.49
CA PHE A 43 -2.67 2.64 6.65
C PHE A 43 -3.37 2.88 7.99
N LYS A 44 -4.59 3.47 8.00
CA LYS A 44 -5.32 3.83 9.22
C LYS A 44 -6.29 2.74 9.72
N GLY A 45 -5.95 1.49 9.43
CA GLY A 45 -6.66 0.31 9.93
C GLY A 45 -7.73 -0.21 8.97
N THR A 46 -8.36 -1.31 9.37
CA THR A 46 -9.41 -1.99 8.62
C THR A 46 -10.55 -2.36 9.58
N LYS A 47 -11.60 -2.99 9.07
CA LYS A 47 -12.70 -3.51 9.92
C LYS A 47 -12.21 -4.50 11.01
N THR A 48 -11.07 -5.16 10.81
CA THR A 48 -10.56 -6.21 11.71
C THR A 48 -9.20 -5.90 12.32
N ARG A 49 -8.58 -4.75 11.99
CA ARG A 49 -7.26 -4.32 12.47
C ARG A 49 -7.30 -2.84 12.83
N LYS A 50 -6.72 -2.48 13.98
CA LYS A 50 -6.66 -1.08 14.41
C LYS A 50 -5.56 -0.34 13.64
N THR A 51 -5.64 1.00 13.64
CA THR A 51 -4.56 1.87 13.15
C THR A 51 -3.22 1.47 13.75
N GLY A 52 -2.20 1.32 12.91
CA GLY A 52 -0.84 0.98 13.32
C GLY A 52 -0.60 -0.50 13.65
N ASP A 53 -1.64 -1.35 13.67
CA ASP A 53 -1.44 -2.80 13.86
C ASP A 53 -0.62 -3.40 12.72
N PHE A 54 -0.90 -2.98 11.49
CA PHE A 54 -0.16 -3.42 10.30
C PHE A 54 1.33 -3.06 10.41
N SER A 55 1.63 -1.78 10.64
CA SER A 55 2.99 -1.26 10.79
C SER A 55 3.76 -1.94 11.90
N ARG A 56 3.11 -2.19 13.04
CA ARG A 56 3.71 -2.90 14.16
C ARG A 56 4.05 -4.35 13.81
N ILE A 57 3.17 -5.05 13.09
CA ILE A 57 3.42 -6.44 12.67
C ILE A 57 4.64 -6.47 11.74
N ILE A 58 4.66 -5.63 10.70
CA ILE A 58 5.77 -5.58 9.73
C ILE A 58 7.09 -5.24 10.42
N ALA A 59 7.11 -4.21 11.27
CA ALA A 59 8.30 -3.80 12.02
C ALA A 59 8.81 -4.89 12.98
N ASN A 60 7.91 -5.62 13.66
CA ASN A 60 8.29 -6.74 14.54
C ASN A 60 8.97 -7.90 13.79
N HIS A 61 8.79 -7.97 12.46
CA HIS A 61 9.46 -8.93 11.58
C HIS A 61 10.64 -8.32 10.82
N GLY A 62 11.09 -7.11 11.20
CA GLY A 62 12.21 -6.42 10.56
C GLY A 62 11.90 -5.83 9.18
N GLY A 63 10.62 -5.81 8.79
CA GLY A 63 10.18 -5.27 7.50
C GLY A 63 9.94 -3.77 7.54
N ILE A 64 9.71 -3.22 6.36
CA ILE A 64 9.27 -1.84 6.14
C ILE A 64 8.12 -1.85 5.12
N GLU A 65 7.32 -0.80 5.15
CA GLU A 65 6.17 -0.60 4.27
C GLU A 65 6.13 0.83 3.76
N ASN A 66 5.57 1.03 2.57
CA ASN A 66 5.34 2.34 2.01
C ASN A 66 4.27 2.29 0.92
N ALA A 67 3.85 3.45 0.44
CA ALA A 67 3.00 3.60 -0.73
C ALA A 67 3.36 4.88 -1.50
N SER A 68 2.79 5.01 -2.68
CA SER A 68 2.84 6.25 -3.46
C SER A 68 1.62 6.36 -4.35
N THR A 69 1.22 7.61 -4.60
CA THR A 69 0.20 7.99 -5.58
C THR A 69 0.89 8.73 -6.70
N ALA A 70 0.66 8.29 -7.94
CA ALA A 70 1.17 8.91 -9.15
C ALA A 70 0.01 9.45 -10.00
N TYR A 71 0.35 10.02 -11.16
CA TYR A 71 -0.62 10.45 -12.16
C TYR A 71 -1.27 9.24 -12.82
#